data_AF-A0A423H1Z9-F1
#
_entry.id   AF-A0A423H1Z9-F1
#
_cell.length_a   1.000
_cell.length_b   1.000
_cell.length_c   1.000
_cell.angle_alpha   90.00
_cell.angle_beta   90.00
_cell.angle_gamma   90.00
#
_symmetry.space_group_name_H-M   'P 1'
#
loop_
_entity.id
_entity.type
_entity.pdbx_description
1 polymer ?
#
loop_
_entity_poly.entity_id
_entity_poly.type
_entity_poly.pdbx_seq_one_letter_code
_entity_poly.pdbx_strand_id
1 'polypeptide(L)'
;MSKPSAYRLLHRLDHRQATAWFFEHTGVELDPATLGQACIDANTPPEIDTTRLYLRAGQQSVAAIGIHSVVSAHLSDQYAPSIRLVVELEDGLLAEGTADLRSTPLLFRPAAIEDLVSRMGGASQKNEVELLQHELELERAARLAAEASPKPSHLLVISALLELLKAPVEHPRLNGMRQNAVVESILDRFPLRGLSKRNLETIFSEANTARKEVE
;
A
#
# COMPACT_ATOMS: atom_id res chain seq x y z
N MET A 1 13.86 -8.93 2.48
CA MET A 1 14.06 -8.98 1.01
C MET A 1 14.41 -10.40 0.61
N SER A 2 13.47 -11.15 0.03
CA SER A 2 13.72 -12.51 -0.46
C SER A 2 14.54 -12.43 -1.75
N LYS A 3 15.67 -13.15 -1.83
CA LYS A 3 16.49 -13.20 -3.04
C LYS A 3 15.64 -13.74 -4.20
N PRO A 4 15.56 -13.05 -5.35
CA PRO A 4 14.92 -13.64 -6.52
C PRO A 4 15.70 -14.89 -6.93
N SER A 5 14.97 -16.01 -7.06
CA SER A 5 15.49 -17.28 -7.57
C SER A 5 16.33 -17.04 -8.84
N ALA A 6 17.53 -17.61 -8.93
CA ALA A 6 18.40 -17.48 -10.10
C ALA A 6 17.71 -17.89 -11.41
N TYR A 7 16.66 -18.73 -11.33
CA TYR A 7 15.82 -19.12 -12.45
C TYR A 7 14.88 -18.00 -12.94
N ARG A 8 14.46 -17.06 -12.07
CA ARG A 8 13.70 -15.87 -12.51
C ARG A 8 14.55 -14.95 -13.39
N LEU A 9 15.85 -14.85 -13.14
CA LEU A 9 16.74 -13.93 -13.88
C LEU A 9 17.01 -14.39 -15.32
N LEU A 10 16.84 -15.68 -15.62
CA LEU A 10 17.07 -16.24 -16.95
C LEU A 10 15.82 -16.25 -17.85
N HIS A 11 14.61 -16.19 -17.26
CA HIS A 11 13.38 -16.21 -18.04
C HIS A 11 13.10 -14.81 -18.59
N ARG A 12 13.12 -14.65 -19.91
CA ARG A 12 12.59 -13.45 -20.56
C ARG A 12 11.07 -13.43 -20.40
N LEU A 13 10.51 -12.26 -20.10
CA LEU A 13 9.06 -12.08 -20.04
C LEU A 13 8.59 -11.62 -21.41
N ASP A 14 7.54 -12.25 -21.92
CA ASP A 14 6.85 -11.69 -23.08
C ASP A 14 6.13 -10.39 -22.71
N HIS A 15 5.72 -9.61 -23.70
CA HIS A 15 5.05 -8.34 -23.48
C HIS A 15 3.76 -8.44 -22.65
N ARG A 16 3.03 -9.55 -22.66
CA ARG A 16 1.82 -9.73 -21.84
C ARG A 16 2.18 -9.95 -20.38
N GLN A 17 3.18 -10.79 -20.13
CA GLN A 17 3.70 -11.04 -18.80
C GLN A 17 4.33 -9.77 -18.21
N ALA A 18 5.11 -9.03 -19.01
CA ALA A 18 5.77 -7.81 -18.58
C ALA A 18 4.76 -6.70 -18.25
N THR A 19 3.75 -6.47 -19.11
CA THR A 19 2.69 -5.47 -18.85
C THR A 19 1.84 -5.83 -17.65
N ALA A 20 1.43 -7.10 -17.50
CA ALA A 20 0.70 -7.56 -16.32
C ALA A 20 1.51 -7.37 -15.04
N TRP A 21 2.78 -7.78 -15.04
CA TRP A 21 3.64 -7.66 -13.86
C TRP A 21 3.87 -6.19 -13.47
N PHE A 22 4.13 -5.33 -14.47
CA PHE A 22 4.29 -3.89 -14.25
C PHE A 22 3.03 -3.26 -13.66
N PHE A 23 1.85 -3.61 -14.19
CA PHE A 23 0.57 -3.15 -13.68
C PHE A 23 0.33 -3.59 -12.24
N GLU A 24 0.60 -4.86 -11.90
CA GLU A 24 0.45 -5.36 -10.53
C GLU A 24 1.27 -4.56 -9.50
N HIS A 25 2.45 -4.07 -9.90
CA HIS A 25 3.35 -3.39 -8.96
C HIS A 25 3.12 -1.88 -8.90
N THR A 26 2.75 -1.27 -10.03
CA THR A 26 2.66 0.19 -10.18
C THR A 26 1.22 0.72 -10.23
N GLY A 27 0.25 -0.13 -10.57
CA GLY A 27 -1.14 0.26 -10.86
C GLY A 27 -1.32 0.98 -12.20
N VAL A 28 -0.27 1.13 -13.00
CA VAL A 28 -0.29 1.86 -14.28
C VAL A 28 -0.42 0.87 -15.43
N GLU A 29 -1.45 1.05 -16.26
CA GLU A 29 -1.63 0.27 -17.48
C GLU A 29 -0.82 0.92 -18.60
N LEU A 30 0.16 0.18 -19.14
CA LEU A 30 0.97 0.58 -20.28
C LEU A 30 0.77 -0.39 -21.43
N ASP A 31 0.65 0.15 -22.65
CA ASP A 31 0.73 -0.68 -23.84
C ASP A 31 2.17 -1.21 -24.05
N PRO A 32 2.34 -2.32 -24.77
CA PRO A 32 3.64 -2.93 -25.00
C PRO A 32 4.69 -2.01 -25.64
N ALA A 33 4.29 -1.08 -26.51
CA ALA A 33 5.24 -0.19 -27.17
C ALA A 33 5.74 0.87 -26.18
N THR A 34 4.85 1.45 -25.39
CA THR A 34 5.23 2.40 -24.33
C THR A 34 6.13 1.75 -23.29
N LEU A 35 5.82 0.51 -22.86
CA LEU A 35 6.70 -0.24 -21.97
C LEU A 35 8.06 -0.54 -22.62
N GLY A 36 8.07 -0.88 -23.91
CA GLY A 36 9.28 -1.08 -24.70
C GLY A 36 10.16 0.17 -24.75
N GLN A 37 9.57 1.32 -25.04
CA GLN A 37 10.28 2.60 -25.09
C GLN A 37 10.80 3.01 -23.71
N ALA A 38 10.01 2.82 -22.65
CA ALA A 38 10.48 3.10 -21.28
C ALA A 38 11.71 2.25 -20.91
N CYS A 39 11.73 0.97 -21.31
CA CYS A 39 12.88 0.09 -21.11
C CYS A 39 14.14 0.58 -21.85
N ILE A 40 13.97 1.10 -23.07
CA ILE A 40 15.03 1.70 -23.87
C ILE A 40 15.58 2.95 -23.18
N ASP A 41 14.69 3.85 -22.78
CA ASP A 41 15.06 5.10 -22.10
C ASP A 41 15.78 4.83 -20.76
N ALA A 42 15.48 3.69 -20.13
CA ALA A 42 16.16 3.21 -18.93
C ALA A 42 17.52 2.53 -19.20
N ASN A 43 17.96 2.47 -20.46
CA ASN A 43 19.17 1.80 -20.94
C ASN A 43 19.16 0.26 -20.76
N THR A 44 17.96 -0.33 -20.82
CA THR A 44 17.71 -1.77 -20.72
C THR A 44 16.78 -2.22 -21.85
N PRO A 45 17.22 -2.13 -23.12
CA PRO A 45 16.35 -2.35 -24.27
C PRO A 45 15.75 -3.76 -24.27
N PRO A 46 14.47 -3.91 -24.67
CA PRO A 46 13.88 -5.23 -24.88
C PRO A 46 14.52 -5.91 -26.09
N GLU A 47 14.44 -7.23 -26.10
CA GLU A 47 14.93 -8.08 -27.17
C GLU A 47 13.76 -8.56 -28.04
N ILE A 48 14.01 -8.86 -29.31
CA ILE A 48 13.02 -9.50 -30.18
C ILE A 48 13.64 -10.70 -30.90
N ASP A 49 12.85 -11.73 -31.11
CA ASP A 49 13.19 -12.80 -32.04
C ASP A 49 12.86 -12.35 -33.47
N THR A 50 13.89 -12.06 -34.24
CA THR A 50 13.77 -11.55 -35.61
C THR A 50 13.63 -12.64 -36.66
N THR A 51 13.63 -13.93 -36.30
CA THR A 51 13.55 -15.04 -37.28
C THR A 51 12.34 -15.00 -38.20
N ARG A 52 11.31 -14.19 -37.88
CA ARG A 52 10.12 -13.98 -38.71
C ARG A 52 9.94 -12.53 -39.16
N LEU A 53 10.98 -11.70 -39.05
CA LEU A 53 10.90 -10.26 -39.23
C LEU A 53 11.69 -9.80 -40.45
N TYR A 54 11.00 -9.12 -41.36
CA TYR A 54 11.62 -8.46 -42.50
C TYR A 54 11.88 -7.00 -42.15
N LEU A 55 13.16 -6.61 -42.14
CA LEU A 55 13.61 -5.26 -41.86
C LEU A 55 13.88 -4.52 -43.18
N ARG A 56 13.75 -3.20 -43.15
CA ARG A 56 14.26 -2.30 -44.19
C ARG A 56 15.57 -1.67 -43.73
N ALA A 57 16.60 -1.86 -44.53
CA ALA A 57 17.87 -1.16 -44.42
C ALA A 57 18.05 -0.30 -45.69
N GLY A 58 17.69 0.99 -45.60
CA GLY A 58 17.65 1.88 -46.76
C GLY A 58 16.58 1.46 -47.78
N GLN A 59 16.99 1.18 -49.03
CA GLN A 59 16.08 0.68 -50.08
C GLN A 59 15.97 -0.84 -50.15
N GLN A 60 16.68 -1.57 -49.29
CA GLN A 60 16.73 -3.03 -49.31
C GLN A 60 15.90 -3.63 -48.16
N SER A 61 15.23 -4.73 -48.45
CA SER A 61 14.60 -5.56 -47.43
C SER A 61 15.57 -6.67 -47.02
N VAL A 62 15.86 -6.78 -45.74
CA VAL A 62 16.77 -7.77 -45.16
C VAL A 62 15.99 -8.63 -44.19
N ALA A 63 16.14 -9.96 -44.29
CA ALA A 63 15.62 -10.86 -43.26
C ALA A 63 16.58 -10.81 -42.07
N ALA A 64 16.09 -10.36 -40.93
CA ALA A 64 16.89 -10.44 -39.70
C ALA A 64 16.84 -11.87 -39.15
N ILE A 65 17.95 -12.33 -38.59
CA ILE A 65 18.09 -13.70 -38.10
C ILE A 65 18.59 -13.62 -36.66
N GLY A 66 17.92 -14.31 -35.74
CA GLY A 66 18.31 -14.39 -34.33
C GLY A 66 17.63 -13.38 -33.44
N ILE A 67 18.20 -13.17 -32.24
CA ILE A 67 17.69 -12.25 -31.23
C ILE A 67 18.49 -10.96 -31.31
N HIS A 68 17.79 -9.83 -31.46
CA HIS A 68 18.42 -8.52 -31.55
C HIS A 68 17.82 -7.55 -30.55
N SER A 69 18.60 -6.54 -30.18
CA SER A 69 18.17 -5.49 -29.26
C SER A 69 17.37 -4.41 -29.98
N VAL A 70 16.29 -3.95 -29.35
CA VAL A 70 15.44 -2.89 -29.88
C VAL A 70 15.92 -1.55 -29.35
N VAL A 71 16.26 -0.62 -30.25
CA VAL A 71 16.79 0.71 -29.92
C VAL A 71 15.69 1.77 -29.87
N SER A 72 14.55 1.51 -30.51
CA SER A 72 13.35 2.37 -30.47
C SER A 72 12.11 1.52 -30.72
N ALA A 73 11.01 1.79 -30.02
CA ALA A 73 9.74 1.11 -30.20
C ALA A 73 8.57 2.12 -30.13
N HIS A 74 7.79 2.20 -31.22
CA HIS A 74 6.64 3.10 -31.32
C HIS A 74 5.43 2.41 -31.96
N LEU A 75 4.22 2.80 -31.56
CA LEU A 75 3.00 2.31 -32.21
C LEU A 75 2.95 2.80 -33.66
N SER A 76 2.79 1.87 -34.61
CA SER A 76 2.61 2.24 -36.03
C SER A 76 1.16 2.55 -36.37
N ASP A 77 0.20 1.93 -35.67
CA ASP A 77 -1.24 2.13 -35.86
C ASP A 77 -1.95 1.97 -34.51
N GLN A 78 -3.01 2.74 -34.27
CA GLN A 78 -3.84 2.65 -33.07
C GLN A 78 -4.86 1.50 -33.15
N TYR A 79 -5.15 0.99 -34.35
CA TYR A 79 -6.17 -0.03 -34.59
C TYR A 79 -5.61 -1.44 -34.85
N ALA A 80 -4.30 -1.54 -35.11
CA ALA A 80 -3.58 -2.80 -35.28
C ALA A 80 -2.38 -2.82 -34.31
N PRO A 81 -2.14 -3.90 -33.55
CA PRO A 81 -1.04 -3.97 -32.59
C PRO A 81 0.29 -4.24 -33.29
N SER A 82 0.63 -3.36 -34.24
CA SER A 82 1.91 -3.31 -34.91
C SER A 82 2.75 -2.21 -34.28
N ILE A 83 4.04 -2.51 -34.10
CA ILE A 83 5.03 -1.57 -33.63
C ILE A 83 6.06 -1.32 -34.73
N ARG A 84 6.41 -0.06 -34.91
CA ARG A 84 7.59 0.35 -35.65
C ARG A 84 8.78 0.27 -34.69
N LEU A 85 9.83 -0.39 -35.13
CA LEU A 85 11.01 -0.62 -34.33
C LEU A 85 12.29 -0.38 -35.12
N VAL A 86 13.32 0.09 -34.44
CA VAL A 86 14.68 0.16 -34.96
C VAL A 86 15.52 -0.86 -34.19
N VAL A 87 16.17 -1.75 -34.91
CA VAL A 87 16.92 -2.88 -34.37
C VAL A 87 18.39 -2.70 -34.69
N GLU A 88 19.26 -2.97 -33.72
CA GLU A 88 20.70 -3.07 -33.94
C GLU A 88 21.07 -4.51 -34.28
N LEU A 89 21.67 -4.71 -35.46
CA LEU A 89 22.16 -6.00 -35.97
C LEU A 89 23.56 -6.33 -35.42
N GLU A 90 24.00 -7.58 -35.58
CA GLU A 90 25.34 -8.05 -35.13
C GLU A 90 26.50 -7.17 -35.64
N ASP A 91 26.35 -6.64 -36.85
CA ASP A 91 27.35 -5.81 -37.53
C ASP A 91 27.36 -4.35 -37.01
N GLY A 92 26.54 -4.02 -36.01
CA GLY A 92 26.28 -2.66 -35.52
C GLY A 92 25.41 -1.82 -36.45
N LEU A 93 24.81 -2.44 -37.48
CA LEU A 93 23.93 -1.76 -38.43
C LEU A 93 22.53 -1.59 -37.82
N LEU A 94 21.97 -0.38 -37.93
CA LEU A 94 20.59 -0.10 -37.56
C LEU A 94 19.66 -0.36 -38.73
N ALA A 95 18.57 -1.09 -38.49
CA ALA A 95 17.54 -1.35 -39.49
C ALA A 95 16.14 -1.07 -38.92
N GLU A 96 15.27 -0.47 -39.75
CA GLU A 96 13.89 -0.14 -39.36
C GLU A 96 12.94 -1.25 -39.80
N GLY A 97 12.02 -1.64 -38.93
CA GLY A 97 11.05 -2.68 -39.19
C GLY A 97 9.68 -2.36 -38.61
N THR A 98 8.72 -3.17 -39.03
CA THR A 98 7.40 -3.23 -38.40
C THR A 98 7.15 -4.64 -37.90
N ALA A 99 6.77 -4.78 -36.65
CA ALA A 99 6.46 -6.07 -36.03
C ALA A 99 5.00 -6.11 -35.59
N ASP A 100 4.30 -7.21 -35.87
CA ASP A 100 3.06 -7.52 -35.17
C ASP A 100 3.42 -8.14 -33.82
N LEU A 101 3.01 -7.51 -32.72
CA LEU A 101 3.31 -7.98 -31.37
C LEU A 101 2.73 -9.38 -31.08
N ARG A 102 1.72 -9.81 -31.85
CA ARG A 102 1.14 -11.16 -31.73
C ARG A 102 2.06 -12.25 -32.26
N SER A 103 2.85 -11.96 -33.29
CA SER A 103 3.75 -12.92 -33.95
C SER A 103 5.21 -12.74 -33.54
N THR A 104 5.59 -11.53 -33.12
CA THR A 104 6.93 -11.18 -32.65
C THR A 104 6.82 -10.40 -31.35
N PRO A 105 6.70 -11.09 -30.20
CA PRO A 105 6.58 -10.42 -28.91
C PRO A 105 7.91 -9.77 -28.49
N LEU A 106 7.81 -8.59 -27.87
CA LEU A 106 8.94 -8.00 -27.14
C LEU A 106 9.27 -8.88 -25.92
N LEU A 107 10.57 -9.13 -25.73
CA LEU A 107 11.12 -9.93 -24.67
C LEU A 107 11.85 -9.03 -23.66
N PHE A 108 11.39 -9.04 -22.42
CA PHE A 108 11.88 -8.18 -21.36
C PHE A 108 12.71 -8.97 -20.37
N ARG A 109 13.80 -8.36 -19.89
CA ARG A 109 14.55 -8.90 -18.75
C ARG A 109 13.80 -8.58 -17.48
N PRO A 110 13.62 -9.53 -16.55
CA PRO A 110 12.88 -9.24 -15.34
C PRO A 110 13.47 -8.09 -14.51
N ALA A 111 14.80 -8.03 -14.42
CA ALA A 111 15.52 -6.95 -13.76
C ALA A 111 15.25 -5.57 -14.40
N ALA A 112 14.98 -5.49 -15.70
CA ALA A 112 14.64 -4.22 -16.37
C ALA A 112 13.25 -3.72 -15.95
N ILE A 113 12.29 -4.64 -15.82
CA ILE A 113 10.95 -4.31 -15.32
C ILE A 113 11.03 -3.91 -13.84
N GLU A 114 11.78 -4.63 -13.02
CA GLU A 114 11.99 -4.28 -11.60
C GLU A 114 12.64 -2.89 -11.44
N ASP A 115 13.64 -2.56 -12.27
CA ASP A 115 14.27 -1.24 -12.25
C ASP A 115 13.28 -0.15 -12.65
N LEU A 116 12.51 -0.35 -13.73
CA LEU A 116 11.45 0.58 -14.14
C LEU A 116 10.38 0.76 -13.05
N VAL A 117 9.93 -0.34 -12.44
CA VAL A 117 8.99 -0.32 -11.31
C VAL A 117 9.58 0.44 -10.13
N SER A 118 10.88 0.29 -9.86
CA SER A 118 11.56 1.01 -8.78
C SER A 118 11.70 2.50 -9.07
N ARG A 119 11.92 2.87 -10.34
CA ARG A 119 12.00 4.28 -10.80
C ARG A 119 10.63 4.97 -10.79
N MET A 120 9.57 4.27 -11.20
CA MET A 120 8.20 4.80 -11.15
C MET A 120 7.61 4.75 -9.75
N GLY A 121 7.79 3.63 -9.07
CA GLY A 121 7.43 3.39 -7.69
C GLY A 121 8.50 3.89 -6.75
N GLY A 122 8.99 5.12 -6.97
CA GLY A 122 9.85 5.81 -6.02
C GLY A 122 9.33 5.54 -4.61
N ALA A 123 10.19 4.96 -3.77
CA ALA A 123 9.92 4.21 -2.55
C ALA A 123 9.18 4.96 -1.41
N SER A 124 8.43 6.03 -1.68
CA SER A 124 7.76 6.88 -0.71
C SER A 124 6.23 6.73 -0.70
N GLN A 125 5.55 6.56 -1.84
CA GLN A 125 4.09 6.76 -1.84
C GLN A 125 3.26 5.60 -1.27
N LYS A 126 3.63 4.33 -1.47
CA LYS A 126 2.87 3.21 -0.88
C LYS A 126 2.99 3.16 0.65
N ASN A 127 4.19 3.37 1.19
CA ASN A 127 4.41 3.42 2.64
C ASN A 127 3.76 4.67 3.26
N GLU A 128 3.85 5.84 2.61
CA GLU A 128 3.27 7.07 3.14
C GLU A 128 1.74 7.04 3.11
N VAL A 129 1.12 6.45 2.08
CA VAL A 129 -0.33 6.26 2.03
C VAL A 129 -0.80 5.22 3.05
N GLU A 130 -0.11 4.10 3.22
CA GLU A 130 -0.44 3.11 4.25
C GLU A 130 -0.25 3.67 5.67
N LEU A 131 0.80 4.47 5.90
CA LEU A 131 1.03 5.16 7.17
C LEU A 131 -0.05 6.22 7.44
N LEU A 132 -0.41 7.04 6.44
CA LEU A 132 -1.47 8.05 6.57
C LEU A 132 -2.86 7.40 6.75
N GLN A 133 -3.11 6.25 6.13
CA GLN A 133 -4.34 5.47 6.35
C GLN A 133 -4.39 4.92 7.77
N HIS A 134 -3.27 4.39 8.27
CA HIS A 134 -3.18 3.90 9.64
C HIS A 134 -3.35 5.04 10.66
N GLU A 135 -2.75 6.19 10.42
CA GLU A 135 -2.90 7.38 11.26
C GLU A 135 -4.34 7.91 11.25
N LEU A 136 -4.99 7.94 10.08
CA LEU A 136 -6.41 8.31 9.94
C LEU A 136 -7.34 7.31 10.63
N GLU A 137 -7.03 6.01 10.61
CA GLU A 137 -7.80 4.98 11.32
C GLU A 137 -7.64 5.11 12.84
N LEU A 138 -6.43 5.38 13.32
CA LEU A 138 -6.19 5.68 14.73
C LEU A 138 -6.91 6.96 15.16
N GLU A 139 -6.90 8.01 14.34
CA GLU A 139 -7.64 9.25 14.63
C GLU A 139 -9.15 9.01 14.64
N ARG A 140 -9.68 8.23 13.70
CA ARG A 140 -11.11 7.84 13.65
C ARG A 140 -11.50 6.99 14.86
N ALA A 141 -10.67 6.04 15.26
CA ALA A 141 -10.90 5.21 16.45
C ALA A 141 -10.86 6.05 17.73
N ALA A 142 -9.91 6.98 17.84
CA ALA A 142 -9.81 7.91 18.97
C ALA A 142 -11.01 8.86 19.03
N ARG A 143 -11.48 9.38 17.89
CA ARG A 143 -12.70 10.21 17.83
C ARG A 143 -13.94 9.41 18.20
N LEU A 144 -14.09 8.17 17.74
CA LEU A 144 -15.22 7.31 18.11
C LEU A 144 -15.20 6.93 19.60
N ALA A 145 -14.02 6.75 20.19
CA ALA A 145 -13.88 6.53 21.64
C ALA A 145 -14.19 7.79 22.45
N ALA A 146 -13.84 8.98 21.94
CA ALA A 146 -14.16 10.27 22.56
C ALA A 146 -15.65 10.67 22.39
N GLU A 147 -16.29 10.28 21.28
CA GLU A 147 -17.71 10.51 20.99
C GLU A 147 -18.63 9.46 21.61
N ALA A 148 -18.09 8.40 22.22
CA ALA A 148 -18.86 7.47 23.03
C ALA A 148 -19.42 8.20 24.25
N SER A 149 -20.66 8.70 24.12
CA SER A 149 -21.39 9.39 25.18
C SER A 149 -21.27 8.59 26.48
N PRO A 150 -20.87 9.21 27.60
CA PRO A 150 -20.66 8.51 28.86
C PRO A 150 -21.94 7.76 29.23
N LYS A 151 -21.84 6.45 29.51
CA LYS A 151 -23.00 5.63 29.85
C LYS A 151 -23.77 6.32 31.00
N PRO A 152 -25.11 6.35 30.98
CA PRO A 152 -25.89 7.03 32.01
C PRO A 152 -25.53 6.63 33.45
N SER A 153 -25.08 5.39 33.66
CA SER A 153 -24.53 4.91 34.93
C SER A 153 -23.31 5.69 35.40
N HIS A 154 -22.38 6.04 34.52
CA HIS A 154 -21.17 6.80 34.85
C HIS A 154 -21.51 8.23 35.28
N LEU A 155 -22.49 8.86 34.62
CA LEU A 155 -22.99 10.18 35.02
C LEU A 155 -23.63 10.16 36.42
N LEU A 156 -24.40 9.10 36.73
CA LEU A 156 -24.97 8.92 38.07
C LEU A 156 -23.89 8.75 39.14
N VAL A 157 -22.83 7.97 38.86
CA VAL A 157 -21.68 7.82 39.78
C VAL A 157 -20.96 9.14 39.99
N ILE A 158 -20.68 9.89 38.92
CA ILE A 158 -20.03 11.21 39.00
C ILE A 158 -20.87 12.16 39.87
N SER A 159 -22.19 12.20 39.68
CA SER A 159 -23.08 13.05 40.48
C SER A 159 -23.06 12.68 41.97
N ALA A 160 -23.08 11.39 42.31
CA ALA A 160 -23.01 10.90 43.68
C ALA A 160 -21.66 11.22 44.34
N LEU A 161 -20.55 11.07 43.60
CA LEU A 161 -19.21 11.42 44.08
C LEU A 161 -19.06 12.93 44.32
N LEU A 162 -19.60 13.77 43.45
CA LEU A 162 -19.59 15.23 43.63
C LEU A 162 -20.41 15.65 44.86
N GLU A 163 -21.56 15.03 45.11
CA GLU A 163 -22.34 15.27 46.34
C GLU A 163 -21.59 14.81 47.60
N LEU A 164 -20.87 13.68 47.56
CA LEU A 164 -20.01 13.24 48.66
C LEU A 164 -18.84 14.18 48.96
N LEU A 165 -18.42 15.00 47.99
CA LEU A 165 -17.39 16.03 48.17
C LEU A 165 -17.95 17.32 48.78
N LYS A 166 -19.24 17.61 48.59
CA LYS A 166 -19.92 18.78 49.19
C LYS A 166 -20.25 18.62 50.67
N ALA A 167 -20.29 17.38 51.17
CA ALA A 167 -20.53 17.12 52.58
C ALA A 167 -19.41 17.76 53.44
N PRO A 168 -19.75 18.52 54.50
CA PRO A 168 -18.76 19.19 55.33
C PRO A 168 -17.80 18.17 55.93
N VAL A 169 -16.50 18.40 55.71
CA VAL A 169 -15.44 17.53 56.18
C VAL A 169 -15.15 17.89 57.64
N GLU A 170 -15.86 17.26 58.58
CA GLU A 170 -15.65 17.52 60.02
C GLU A 170 -14.24 17.10 60.49
N HIS A 171 -13.56 16.18 59.78
CA HIS A 171 -12.17 15.80 60.02
C HIS A 171 -11.36 15.65 58.72
N PRO A 172 -10.13 16.18 58.62
CA PRO A 172 -9.26 15.96 57.47
C PRO A 172 -9.06 14.46 57.28
N ARG A 173 -9.40 13.96 56.08
CA ARG A 173 -9.35 12.53 55.75
C ARG A 173 -7.90 12.03 55.84
N LEU A 174 -7.55 11.43 56.99
CA LEU A 174 -6.33 10.65 57.17
C LEU A 174 -6.40 9.45 56.21
N ASN A 175 -5.67 9.54 55.10
CA ASN A 175 -5.43 8.46 54.13
C ASN A 175 -6.68 7.75 53.59
N GLY A 176 -7.13 8.19 52.40
CA GLY A 176 -7.79 7.36 51.38
C GLY A 176 -8.87 6.40 51.87
N MET A 177 -10.13 6.83 51.83
CA MET A 177 -11.27 5.93 51.99
C MET A 177 -11.13 4.78 50.99
N ARG A 178 -11.10 3.53 51.46
CA ARG A 178 -10.98 2.35 50.59
C ARG A 178 -12.15 2.33 49.61
N GLN A 179 -11.89 1.96 48.36
CA GLN A 179 -12.89 1.94 47.28
C GLN A 179 -14.22 1.28 47.71
N ASN A 180 -14.15 0.17 48.45
CA ASN A 180 -15.34 -0.52 48.97
C ASN A 180 -16.19 0.34 49.92
N ALA A 181 -15.55 1.14 50.79
CA ALA A 181 -16.26 2.04 51.70
C ALA A 181 -16.91 3.21 50.95
N VAL A 182 -16.33 3.64 49.82
CA VAL A 182 -16.94 4.63 48.93
C VAL A 182 -18.16 4.04 48.21
N VAL A 183 -18.02 2.81 47.67
CA VAL A 183 -19.13 2.08 47.02
C VAL A 183 -20.31 1.91 47.98
N GLU A 184 -20.05 1.47 49.21
CA GLU A 184 -21.09 1.30 50.24
C GLU A 184 -21.73 2.63 50.63
N SER A 185 -20.93 3.69 50.82
CA SER A 185 -21.47 5.03 51.13
C SER A 185 -22.32 5.61 49.99
N ILE A 186 -22.02 5.31 48.73
CA ILE A 186 -22.84 5.74 47.59
C ILE A 186 -24.17 5.00 47.58
N LEU A 187 -24.15 3.68 47.77
CA LEU A 187 -25.37 2.87 47.76
C LEU A 187 -26.31 3.20 48.94
N ASP A 188 -25.74 3.50 50.11
CA ASP A 188 -26.49 3.85 51.31
C ASP A 188 -27.13 5.24 51.21
N ARG A 189 -26.38 6.24 50.71
CA ARG A 189 -26.86 7.63 50.63
C ARG A 189 -27.66 7.93 49.38
N PHE A 190 -27.46 7.18 48.30
CA PHE A 190 -28.07 7.44 46.99
C PHE A 190 -28.67 6.14 46.41
N PRO A 191 -29.87 5.73 46.84
CA PRO A 191 -30.57 4.54 46.34
C PRO A 191 -31.19 4.78 44.96
N LEU A 192 -30.36 5.13 43.98
CA LEU A 192 -30.76 5.49 42.62
C LEU A 192 -30.97 4.25 41.76
N ARG A 193 -32.07 4.22 40.99
CA ARG A 193 -32.37 3.13 40.04
C ARG A 193 -31.28 3.08 38.97
N GLY A 194 -30.54 1.96 38.90
CA GLY A 194 -29.44 1.76 37.95
C GLY A 194 -28.04 1.85 38.55
N LEU A 195 -27.91 2.32 39.81
CA LEU A 195 -26.69 2.19 40.60
C LEU A 195 -26.74 0.91 41.41
N SER A 196 -25.91 -0.06 41.01
CA SER A 196 -25.73 -1.32 41.73
C SER A 196 -24.28 -1.47 42.14
N LYS A 197 -24.03 -2.29 43.17
CA LYS A 197 -22.66 -2.62 43.60
C LYS A 197 -21.79 -3.09 42.43
N ARG A 198 -22.34 -3.98 41.59
CA ARG A 198 -21.66 -4.49 40.38
C ARG A 198 -21.30 -3.38 39.39
N ASN A 199 -22.21 -2.41 39.16
CA ASN A 199 -21.94 -1.29 38.25
C ASN A 199 -20.86 -0.36 38.80
N LEU A 200 -20.91 -0.07 40.11
CA LEU A 200 -19.90 0.75 40.78
C LEU A 200 -18.52 0.10 40.74
N GLU A 201 -18.43 -1.19 41.08
CA GLU A 201 -17.18 -1.96 41.00
C GLU A 201 -16.61 -1.98 39.57
N THR A 202 -17.46 -2.15 38.56
CA THR A 202 -17.05 -2.09 37.15
C THR A 202 -16.47 -0.73 36.79
N ILE A 203 -17.16 0.35 37.15
CA ILE A 203 -16.73 1.73 36.86
C ILE A 203 -15.41 2.06 37.55
N PHE A 204 -15.25 1.70 38.83
CA PHE A 204 -13.99 1.92 39.53
C PHE A 204 -12.86 1.04 38.99
N SER A 205 -13.15 -0.19 38.53
CA SER A 205 -12.16 -1.03 37.87
C SER A 205 -11.71 -0.43 36.53
N GLU A 206 -12.65 0.05 35.71
CA GLU A 206 -12.36 0.77 34.45
C GLU A 206 -11.47 1.99 34.72
N ALA A 207 -11.78 2.78 35.74
CA ALA A 207 -10.99 3.95 36.13
C ALA A 207 -9.57 3.60 36.60
N ASN A 208 -9.41 2.52 37.36
CA ASN A 208 -8.09 2.05 37.80
C ASN A 208 -7.25 1.51 36.64
N THR A 209 -7.86 0.85 35.66
CA THR A 209 -7.17 0.40 34.43
C THR A 209 -6.73 1.60 33.60
N ALA A 210 -7.63 2.57 33.35
CA ALA A 210 -7.30 3.79 32.62
C ALA A 210 -6.16 4.59 33.28
N ARG A 211 -6.12 4.66 34.62
CA ARG A 211 -5.00 5.31 35.32
C ARG A 211 -3.66 4.63 35.08
N LYS A 212 -3.63 3.28 35.02
CA LYS A 212 -2.40 2.51 34.76
C LYS A 212 -1.90 2.63 33.32
N GLU A 213 -2.77 2.99 32.38
CA GLU A 213 -2.39 3.22 30.97
C GLU A 213 -1.79 4.62 30.75
N VAL A 214 -1.99 5.54 31.70
CA VAL A 214 -1.49 6.93 31.65
C VAL A 214 -0.23 7.14 32.50
N GLU A 215 0.03 6.28 33.49
CA GLU A 215 1.27 6.24 34.30
C GLU A 215 2.38 5.45 33.58
#